data_AF-A0A257J755-F1
#
_entry.id   AF-A0A257J755-F1
#
_cell.length_a   1.000
_cell.length_b   1.000
_cell.length_c   1.000
_cell.angle_alpha   90.00
_cell.angle_beta   90.00
_cell.angle_gamma   90.00
#
_symmetry.space_group_name_H-M   'P 1'
#
loop_
_entity.id
_entity.type
_entity.pdbx_description
1 polymer ?
#
loop_
_entity_poly.entity_id
_entity_poly.type
_entity_poly.pdbx_seq_one_letter_code
_entity_poly.pdbx_strand_id
1 'polypeptide(L)'
;MSALLLALALMTDPAPVAVVDPATTPPAVETQPLPAEAPPATDPAPPTAAEPDPAPVAVVETPYPPDAPKDDYGLVAWCYGLLSGYLELHDRVLPEVTRIEGAFRKPGTSLADDMAVYEDMQKVSRSNMKLFERAMEAAERASIRPINQAGASAVARGRSTWSAAANLPTRIVAQQWMGWTLPGVCPTRAEALETRAKLMGLTFKVNEPPPEAAAAEAPPPAAAAEPTAPPPQEVAPTAPAPTATDEAAPKPQS
;
A
#
# COMPACT_ATOMS: atom_id res chain seq x y z
N MET A 1 -7.09 27.69 30.88
CA MET A 1 -8.37 28.39 30.70
C MET A 1 -8.16 29.52 29.72
N SER A 2 -8.56 29.35 28.46
CA SER A 2 -8.94 30.47 27.59
C SER A 2 -9.68 29.90 26.40
N ALA A 3 -10.98 30.15 26.42
CA ALA A 3 -11.91 29.83 25.38
C ALA A 3 -11.72 30.81 24.22
N LEU A 4 -11.67 30.29 23.00
CA LEU A 4 -12.13 31.05 21.84
C LEU A 4 -13.06 30.16 21.02
N LEU A 5 -14.34 30.28 21.36
CA LEU A 5 -15.45 30.04 20.45
C LEU A 5 -15.44 31.15 19.41
N LEU A 6 -15.43 30.80 18.12
CA LEU A 6 -16.24 31.53 17.16
C LEU A 6 -16.67 30.59 16.04
N ALA A 7 -17.99 30.56 15.86
CA ALA A 7 -18.73 29.78 14.90
C ALA A 7 -18.53 30.32 13.48
N LEU A 8 -18.45 29.41 12.51
CA LEU A 8 -18.97 29.67 11.17
C LEU A 8 -19.75 28.45 10.71
N ALA A 9 -21.07 28.53 10.88
CA ALA A 9 -22.04 27.69 10.22
C ALA A 9 -22.26 28.26 8.81
N LEU A 10 -21.93 27.49 7.78
CA LEU A 10 -22.52 27.66 6.45
C LEU A 10 -23.19 26.34 6.07
N MET A 11 -24.51 26.39 6.23
CA MET A 11 -25.53 25.58 5.59
C MET A 11 -25.15 25.26 4.14
N THR A 12 -25.01 23.98 3.81
CA THR A 12 -25.21 23.51 2.43
C THR A 12 -26.37 22.53 2.48
N ASP A 13 -27.47 22.96 1.87
CA ASP A 13 -28.72 22.23 1.68
C ASP A 13 -28.50 21.11 0.64
N PRO A 14 -28.70 19.82 0.95
CA PRO A 14 -28.69 18.79 -0.06
C PRO A 14 -30.05 18.75 -0.76
N ALA A 15 -30.05 19.12 -2.04
CA ALA A 15 -31.20 18.97 -2.93
C ALA A 15 -31.76 17.52 -2.92
N PRO A 16 -33.09 17.34 -3.05
CA PRO A 16 -33.69 16.01 -3.06
C PRO A 16 -33.30 15.24 -4.33
N VAL A 17 -32.64 14.11 -4.15
CA VAL A 17 -32.38 13.15 -5.22
C VAL A 17 -33.71 12.46 -5.55
N ALA A 18 -34.17 12.62 -6.79
CA ALA A 18 -35.34 11.93 -7.31
C ALA A 18 -35.09 10.41 -7.31
N VAL A 19 -35.99 9.69 -6.66
CA VAL A 19 -36.09 8.22 -6.71
C VAL A 19 -36.48 7.84 -8.14
N VAL A 20 -35.59 7.17 -8.86
CA VAL A 20 -35.89 6.59 -10.18
C VAL A 20 -36.43 5.18 -9.95
N ASP A 21 -37.71 4.97 -10.27
CA ASP A 21 -38.41 3.69 -10.30
C ASP A 21 -37.78 2.75 -11.36
N PRO A 22 -37.34 1.52 -11.00
CA PRO A 22 -36.82 0.56 -11.97
C PRO A 22 -37.94 -0.38 -12.45
N ALA A 23 -38.86 0.12 -13.28
CA ALA A 23 -39.79 -0.75 -14.00
C ALA A 23 -40.33 -0.07 -15.26
N THR A 24 -39.58 -0.08 -16.36
CA THR A 24 -40.16 0.08 -17.69
C THR A 24 -39.41 -0.80 -18.68
N THR A 25 -39.98 -1.97 -18.90
CA THR A 25 -39.68 -2.88 -20.00
C THR A 25 -40.03 -2.21 -21.33
N PRO A 26 -39.11 -2.05 -22.29
CA PRO A 26 -39.48 -1.61 -23.63
C PRO A 26 -40.20 -2.74 -24.38
N PRO A 27 -41.31 -2.47 -25.10
CA PRO A 27 -41.95 -3.48 -25.94
C PRO A 27 -41.12 -3.77 -27.20
N ALA A 28 -41.18 -5.04 -27.60
CA ALA A 28 -40.60 -5.58 -28.82
C ALA A 28 -41.13 -4.85 -30.07
N VAL A 29 -40.21 -4.41 -30.94
CA VAL A 29 -40.57 -3.88 -32.26
C VAL A 29 -40.79 -5.06 -33.21
N GLU A 30 -42.06 -5.21 -33.55
CA GLU A 30 -42.60 -6.13 -34.55
C GLU A 30 -42.06 -5.78 -35.95
N THR A 31 -41.48 -6.78 -36.61
CA THR A 31 -40.93 -6.67 -37.97
C THR A 31 -42.07 -6.77 -38.98
N GLN A 32 -42.37 -5.68 -39.70
CA GLN A 32 -43.23 -5.72 -40.89
C GLN A 32 -42.39 -5.96 -42.16
N PRO A 33 -42.76 -6.93 -43.03
CA PRO A 33 -42.14 -7.10 -44.34
C PRO A 33 -43.06 -6.60 -45.46
N LEU A 34 -42.51 -5.96 -46.50
CA LEU A 34 -43.06 -5.83 -47.87
C LEU A 34 -42.12 -4.96 -48.72
N PRO A 35 -42.17 -5.01 -50.07
CA PRO A 35 -41.91 -6.13 -50.98
C PRO A 35 -40.73 -5.86 -51.93
N ALA A 36 -40.35 -6.89 -52.70
CA ALA A 36 -39.31 -6.86 -53.72
C ALA A 36 -39.78 -6.27 -55.07
N GLU A 37 -38.93 -5.46 -55.71
CA GLU A 37 -38.90 -5.27 -57.17
C GLU A 37 -37.44 -5.06 -57.64
N ALA A 38 -37.14 -5.54 -58.85
CA ALA A 38 -35.81 -5.89 -59.39
C ALA A 38 -35.21 -4.79 -60.34
N PRO A 39 -33.95 -4.92 -60.84
CA PRO A 39 -32.99 -3.84 -61.19
C PRO A 39 -33.00 -3.47 -62.70
N PRO A 40 -32.03 -2.74 -63.35
CA PRO A 40 -30.75 -2.18 -62.86
C PRO A 40 -30.38 -0.75 -63.37
N ALA A 41 -29.42 -0.11 -62.70
CA ALA A 41 -28.45 0.78 -63.34
C ALA A 41 -27.15 0.78 -62.55
N THR A 42 -26.06 0.39 -63.21
CA THR A 42 -24.70 0.35 -62.69
C THR A 42 -24.16 1.78 -62.58
N ASP A 43 -23.84 2.21 -61.36
CA ASP A 43 -23.00 3.37 -61.06
C ASP A 43 -21.87 2.94 -60.09
N PRO A 44 -20.69 3.58 -60.15
CA PRO A 44 -19.45 3.05 -59.58
C PRO A 44 -19.47 3.07 -58.05
N ALA A 45 -18.82 2.08 -57.46
CA ALA A 45 -18.70 1.88 -56.02
C ALA A 45 -18.23 3.16 -55.30
N PRO A 46 -18.90 3.60 -54.21
CA PRO A 46 -18.35 4.61 -53.33
C PRO A 46 -17.14 4.04 -52.57
N PRO A 47 -16.16 4.89 -52.20
CA PRO A 47 -15.02 4.46 -51.41
C PRO A 47 -15.49 3.93 -50.05
N THR A 48 -14.97 2.77 -49.67
CA THR A 48 -15.09 2.19 -48.33
C THR A 48 -14.80 3.27 -47.29
N ALA A 49 -15.84 3.65 -46.54
CA ALA A 49 -15.69 4.49 -45.36
C ALA A 49 -14.79 3.75 -44.36
N ALA A 50 -13.67 4.37 -44.01
CA ALA A 50 -12.85 3.92 -42.90
C ALA A 50 -13.72 3.89 -41.64
N GLU A 51 -13.68 2.76 -40.92
CA GLU A 51 -14.29 2.67 -39.59
C GLU A 51 -13.72 3.79 -38.69
N PRO A 52 -14.57 4.49 -37.92
CA PRO A 52 -14.09 5.47 -36.98
C PRO A 52 -13.19 4.79 -35.94
N ASP A 53 -11.99 5.33 -35.76
CA ASP A 53 -11.08 4.99 -34.67
C ASP A 53 -11.86 4.95 -33.34
N PRO A 54 -11.74 3.89 -32.51
CA PRO A 54 -12.40 3.87 -31.22
C PRO A 54 -11.93 5.07 -30.42
N ALA A 55 -12.87 5.92 -30.00
CA ALA A 55 -12.60 7.07 -29.16
C ALA A 55 -11.73 6.63 -27.95
N PRO A 56 -10.71 7.41 -27.55
CA PRO A 56 -9.86 7.05 -26.44
C PRO A 56 -10.73 6.86 -25.20
N VAL A 57 -10.75 5.63 -24.69
CA VAL A 57 -11.37 5.30 -23.40
C VAL A 57 -10.75 6.22 -22.36
N ALA A 58 -11.57 7.12 -21.80
CA ALA A 58 -11.12 7.98 -20.72
C ALA A 58 -10.63 7.10 -19.58
N VAL A 59 -9.32 7.12 -19.33
CA VAL A 59 -8.73 6.46 -18.16
C VAL A 59 -9.26 7.21 -16.95
N VAL A 60 -10.24 6.63 -16.25
CA VAL A 60 -10.72 7.18 -14.98
C VAL A 60 -9.55 7.08 -14.00
N GLU A 61 -8.84 8.19 -13.83
CA GLU A 61 -7.67 8.24 -12.97
C GLU A 61 -8.13 8.08 -11.52
N THR A 62 -7.73 6.98 -10.89
CA THR A 62 -8.06 6.73 -9.48
C THR A 62 -7.42 7.84 -8.63
N PRO A 63 -8.19 8.57 -7.80
CA PRO A 63 -7.65 9.63 -6.97
C PRO A 63 -6.53 9.11 -6.06
N TYR A 64 -5.45 9.89 -5.98
CA TYR A 64 -4.37 9.60 -5.04
C TYR A 64 -4.79 9.95 -3.61
N PRO A 65 -4.37 9.16 -2.61
CA PRO A 65 -4.54 9.52 -1.21
C PRO A 65 -3.87 10.87 -0.88
N PRO A 66 -4.37 11.59 0.14
CA PRO A 66 -3.69 12.76 0.66
C PRO A 66 -2.30 12.36 1.17
N ASP A 67 -1.33 13.25 1.00
CA ASP A 67 0.07 13.08 1.45
C ASP A 67 0.86 11.90 0.84
N ALA A 68 0.22 11.10 -0.01
CA ALA A 68 0.90 10.04 -0.75
C ALA A 68 1.82 10.65 -1.84
N PRO A 69 3.05 10.13 -2.01
CA PRO A 69 3.91 10.52 -3.12
C PRO A 69 3.23 10.30 -4.48
N LYS A 70 3.58 11.15 -5.45
CA LYS A 70 3.02 11.09 -6.81
C LYS A 70 3.85 10.26 -7.78
N ASP A 71 5.11 9.99 -7.45
CA ASP A 71 5.94 9.05 -8.20
C ASP A 71 5.58 7.61 -7.83
N ASP A 72 5.62 6.70 -8.80
CA ASP A 72 5.14 5.32 -8.58
C ASP A 72 5.99 4.56 -7.53
N TYR A 73 7.31 4.77 -7.49
CA TYR A 73 8.16 4.11 -6.48
C TYR A 73 7.87 4.60 -5.06
N GLY A 74 7.82 5.92 -4.86
CA GLY A 74 7.47 6.55 -3.59
C GLY A 74 6.05 6.19 -3.15
N LEU A 75 5.08 6.12 -4.08
CA LEU A 75 3.71 5.71 -3.78
C LEU A 75 3.67 4.27 -3.28
N VAL A 76 4.32 3.33 -3.99
CA VAL A 76 4.34 1.91 -3.61
C VAL A 76 5.02 1.72 -2.25
N ALA A 77 6.13 2.41 -2.01
CA ALA A 77 6.80 2.41 -0.72
C ALA A 77 5.92 2.98 0.40
N TRP A 78 5.18 4.06 0.13
CA TRP A 78 4.19 4.59 1.07
C TRP A 78 3.04 3.62 1.33
N CYS A 79 2.51 2.97 0.29
CA CYS A 79 1.47 1.94 0.42
C CYS A 79 1.94 0.74 1.25
N TYR A 80 3.21 0.33 1.10
CA TYR A 80 3.84 -0.70 1.92
C TYR A 80 3.83 -0.30 3.41
N GLY A 81 4.30 0.91 3.72
CA GLY A 81 4.29 1.44 5.08
C GLY A 81 2.89 1.50 5.68
N LEU A 82 1.92 2.01 4.91
CA LEU A 82 0.53 2.12 5.31
C LEU A 82 -0.08 0.76 5.64
N LEU A 83 0.10 -0.23 4.77
CA LEU A 83 -0.42 -1.57 4.95
C LEU A 83 0.29 -2.32 6.08
N SER A 84 1.59 -2.10 6.27
CA SER A 84 2.34 -2.66 7.40
C SER A 84 1.76 -2.20 8.75
N GLY A 85 1.49 -0.89 8.89
CA GLY A 85 0.91 -0.34 10.13
C GLY A 85 -0.51 -0.87 10.38
N TYR A 86 -1.31 -1.05 9.33
CA TYR A 86 -2.63 -1.65 9.42
C TYR A 86 -2.58 -3.10 9.95
N LEU A 87 -1.65 -3.91 9.43
CA LEU A 87 -1.49 -5.31 9.81
C LEU A 87 -1.00 -5.47 11.26
N GLU A 88 -0.14 -4.58 11.74
CA GLU A 88 0.36 -4.61 13.13
C GLU A 88 -0.72 -4.35 14.17
N LEU A 89 -1.80 -3.66 13.82
CA LEU A 89 -2.90 -3.40 14.73
C LEU A 89 -3.82 -4.62 14.90
N HIS A 90 -3.73 -5.61 14.02
CA HIS A 90 -4.66 -6.74 13.93
C HIS A 90 -4.92 -7.40 15.30
N ASP A 91 -3.87 -7.90 15.95
CA ASP A 91 -4.02 -8.67 17.19
C ASP A 91 -4.57 -7.83 18.35
N ARG A 92 -4.29 -6.52 18.33
CA ARG A 92 -4.80 -5.59 19.32
C ARG A 92 -6.30 -5.34 19.15
N VAL A 93 -6.77 -5.20 17.92
CA VAL A 93 -8.16 -4.80 17.64
C VAL A 93 -9.10 -5.99 17.53
N LEU A 94 -8.62 -7.16 17.11
CA LEU A 94 -9.47 -8.30 16.80
C LEU A 94 -10.44 -8.70 17.93
N PRO A 95 -10.05 -8.73 19.23
CA PRO A 95 -10.99 -9.05 20.30
C PRO A 95 -12.17 -8.07 20.37
N GLU A 96 -11.92 -6.79 20.11
CA GLU A 96 -12.96 -5.76 20.10
C GLU A 96 -13.79 -5.82 18.82
N VAL A 97 -13.19 -6.14 17.67
CA VAL A 97 -13.91 -6.42 16.42
C VAL A 97 -14.87 -7.59 16.64
N THR A 98 -14.41 -8.72 17.19
CA THR A 98 -15.27 -9.86 17.51
C THR A 98 -16.42 -9.48 18.46
N ARG A 99 -16.16 -8.63 19.46
CA ARG A 99 -17.20 -8.12 20.35
C ARG A 99 -18.22 -7.25 19.62
N ILE A 100 -17.78 -6.38 18.70
CA ILE A 100 -18.64 -5.50 17.91
C ILE A 100 -19.50 -6.33 16.96
N GLU A 101 -18.90 -7.21 16.18
CA GLU A 101 -19.62 -8.08 15.25
C GLU A 101 -20.65 -8.90 16.00
N GLY A 102 -20.27 -9.55 17.10
CA GLY A 102 -21.19 -10.33 17.92
C GLY A 102 -22.38 -9.53 18.49
N ALA A 103 -22.21 -8.22 18.73
CA ALA A 103 -23.27 -7.36 19.27
C ALA A 103 -24.22 -6.79 18.20
N PHE A 104 -23.77 -6.62 16.96
CA PHE A 104 -24.50 -5.90 15.91
C PHE A 104 -24.79 -6.72 14.65
N ARG A 105 -24.78 -8.06 14.76
CA ARG A 105 -25.00 -8.94 13.61
C ARG A 105 -26.35 -8.75 12.93
N LYS A 106 -26.35 -9.01 11.62
CA LYS A 106 -27.57 -9.12 10.81
C LYS A 106 -28.33 -10.42 11.14
N PRO A 107 -29.67 -10.41 11.22
CA PRO A 107 -30.45 -11.64 11.34
C PRO A 107 -30.13 -12.63 10.22
N GLY A 108 -29.96 -13.91 10.57
CA GLY A 108 -29.66 -14.98 9.61
C GLY A 108 -28.18 -15.16 9.25
N THR A 109 -27.25 -14.41 9.87
CA THR A 109 -25.80 -14.58 9.71
C THR A 109 -25.17 -15.21 10.96
N SER A 110 -23.99 -15.83 10.80
CA SER A 110 -23.21 -16.35 11.91
C SER A 110 -21.98 -15.49 12.18
N LEU A 111 -21.52 -15.48 13.44
CA LEU A 111 -20.30 -14.75 13.82
C LEU A 111 -19.08 -15.31 13.06
N ALA A 112 -19.07 -16.61 12.78
CA ALA A 112 -17.99 -17.22 12.02
C ALA A 112 -17.92 -16.65 10.59
N ASP A 113 -19.07 -16.46 9.93
CA ASP A 113 -19.13 -15.88 8.58
C ASP A 113 -18.67 -14.43 8.59
N ASP A 114 -19.10 -13.64 9.58
CA ASP A 114 -18.68 -12.23 9.72
C ASP A 114 -17.17 -12.13 9.97
N MET A 115 -16.62 -13.01 10.82
CA MET A 115 -15.19 -13.03 11.12
C MET A 115 -14.32 -13.50 9.94
N ALA A 116 -14.85 -14.32 9.03
CA ALA A 116 -14.12 -14.80 7.85
C ALA A 116 -13.69 -13.66 6.91
N VAL A 117 -14.47 -12.57 6.84
CA VAL A 117 -14.13 -11.37 6.04
C VAL A 117 -12.78 -10.78 6.46
N TYR A 118 -12.50 -10.73 7.77
CA TYR A 118 -11.25 -10.19 8.30
C TYR A 118 -10.06 -11.13 8.05
N GLU A 119 -10.28 -12.44 8.07
CA GLU A 119 -9.26 -13.42 7.71
C GLU A 119 -8.87 -13.32 6.22
N ASP A 120 -9.86 -13.16 5.35
CA ASP A 120 -9.62 -13.00 3.90
C ASP A 120 -8.92 -11.68 3.60
N MET A 121 -9.33 -10.60 4.26
CA MET A 121 -8.66 -9.30 4.15
C MET A 121 -7.19 -9.38 4.61
N GLN A 122 -6.89 -10.14 5.67
CA GLN A 122 -5.50 -10.41 6.06
C GLN A 122 -4.71 -11.17 4.99
N LYS A 123 -5.30 -12.18 4.34
CA LYS A 123 -4.66 -12.93 3.25
C LYS A 123 -4.35 -12.01 2.07
N VAL A 124 -5.33 -11.21 1.63
CA VAL A 124 -5.16 -10.23 0.55
C VAL A 124 -4.10 -9.20 0.92
N SER A 125 -4.12 -8.68 2.15
CA SER A 125 -3.13 -7.72 2.64
C SER A 125 -1.70 -8.30 2.60
N ARG A 126 -1.50 -9.53 3.06
CA ARG A 126 -0.19 -10.20 2.96
C ARG A 126 0.25 -10.45 1.51
N SER A 127 -0.69 -10.72 0.61
CA SER A 127 -0.39 -10.82 -0.82
C SER A 127 0.09 -9.47 -1.38
N ASN A 128 -0.60 -8.38 -1.04
CA ASN A 128 -0.22 -7.03 -1.44
C ASN A 128 1.14 -6.60 -0.87
N MET A 129 1.47 -6.96 0.38
CA MET A 129 2.81 -6.72 0.94
C MET A 129 3.91 -7.32 0.07
N LYS A 130 3.74 -8.58 -0.36
CA LYS A 130 4.69 -9.26 -1.27
C LYS A 130 4.74 -8.61 -2.64
N LEU A 131 3.62 -8.13 -3.17
CA LEU A 131 3.59 -7.38 -4.43
C LEU A 131 4.40 -6.09 -4.31
N PHE A 132 4.21 -5.33 -3.24
CA PHE A 132 4.92 -4.08 -3.00
C PHE A 132 6.43 -4.30 -2.83
N GLU A 133 6.84 -5.30 -2.07
CA GLU A 133 8.25 -5.69 -1.92
C GLU A 133 8.88 -5.99 -3.28
N ARG A 134 8.27 -6.90 -4.07
CA ARG A 134 8.78 -7.25 -5.40
C ARG A 134 8.86 -6.04 -6.33
N ALA A 135 7.87 -5.15 -6.30
CA ALA A 135 7.86 -3.95 -7.13
C ALA A 135 8.98 -2.97 -6.75
N MET A 136 9.20 -2.75 -5.45
CA MET A 136 10.28 -1.89 -4.94
C MET A 136 11.66 -2.47 -5.27
N GLU A 137 11.88 -3.76 -5.01
CA GLU A 137 13.14 -4.44 -5.32
C GLU A 137 13.46 -4.41 -6.82
N ALA A 138 12.45 -4.62 -7.67
CA ALA A 138 12.63 -4.52 -9.12
C ALA A 138 13.04 -3.10 -9.51
N ALA A 139 12.40 -2.07 -8.96
CA ALA A 139 12.69 -0.67 -9.24
C ALA A 139 14.10 -0.28 -8.76
N GLU A 140 14.52 -0.72 -7.58
CA GLU A 140 15.85 -0.49 -7.03
C GLU A 140 16.94 -1.13 -7.89
N ARG A 141 16.71 -2.37 -8.33
CA ARG A 141 17.64 -3.08 -9.22
C ARG A 141 17.77 -2.40 -10.59
N ALA A 142 16.68 -1.86 -11.12
CA ALA A 142 16.64 -1.20 -12.42
C ALA A 142 17.16 0.25 -12.38
N SER A 143 17.36 0.83 -11.19
CA SER A 143 17.74 2.24 -11.05
C SER A 143 19.24 2.45 -11.18
N ILE A 144 19.65 3.48 -11.93
CA ILE A 144 21.07 3.88 -12.04
C ILE A 144 21.57 4.51 -10.72
N ARG A 145 20.67 5.06 -9.91
CA ARG A 145 21.00 5.69 -8.62
C ARG A 145 20.36 4.92 -7.47
N PRO A 146 20.97 4.85 -6.29
CA PRO A 146 20.32 4.29 -5.11
C PRO A 146 19.06 5.10 -4.76
N ILE A 147 17.90 4.44 -4.79
CA ILE A 147 16.58 5.06 -4.46
C ILE A 147 16.00 4.55 -3.14
N ASN A 148 16.63 3.54 -2.53
CA ASN A 148 16.19 2.88 -1.30
C ASN A 148 15.99 3.83 -0.12
N GLN A 149 16.80 4.89 0.02
CA GLN A 149 16.62 5.89 1.08
C GLN A 149 15.32 6.69 0.93
N ALA A 150 14.97 7.06 -0.31
CA ALA A 150 13.69 7.70 -0.59
C ALA A 150 12.52 6.73 -0.30
N GLY A 151 12.68 5.46 -0.67
CA GLY A 151 11.73 4.38 -0.35
C GLY A 151 11.50 4.25 1.16
N ALA A 152 12.58 4.13 1.95
CA ALA A 152 12.49 4.04 3.41
C ALA A 152 11.75 5.23 4.04
N SER A 153 12.00 6.44 3.56
CA SER A 153 11.27 7.63 4.03
C SER A 153 9.77 7.59 3.68
N ALA A 154 9.42 7.07 2.50
CA ALA A 154 8.04 6.89 2.08
C ALA A 154 7.33 5.81 2.89
N VAL A 155 8.01 4.68 3.18
CA VAL A 155 7.52 3.64 4.09
C VAL A 155 7.21 4.22 5.47
N ALA A 156 8.15 4.99 6.04
CA ALA A 156 7.94 5.63 7.34
C ALA A 156 6.73 6.58 7.34
N ARG A 157 6.56 7.38 6.28
CA ARG A 157 5.40 8.26 6.12
C ARG A 157 4.09 7.47 5.99
N GLY A 158 4.05 6.42 5.19
CA GLY A 158 2.86 5.58 5.05
C GLY A 158 2.43 4.98 6.38
N ARG A 159 3.39 4.42 7.11
CA ARG A 159 3.18 3.84 8.44
C ARG A 159 2.67 4.86 9.45
N SER A 160 3.12 6.12 9.35
CA SER A 160 2.73 7.19 10.27
C SER A 160 1.23 7.48 10.29
N THR A 161 0.49 7.08 9.24
CA THR A 161 -0.99 7.12 9.19
C THR A 161 -1.64 6.43 10.39
N TRP A 162 -1.00 5.38 10.90
CA TRP A 162 -1.50 4.59 12.04
C TRP A 162 -0.86 4.97 13.38
N SER A 163 0.07 5.94 13.41
CA SER A 163 0.82 6.29 14.63
C SER A 163 -0.06 6.73 15.79
N ALA A 164 -1.17 7.43 15.49
CA ALA A 164 -2.12 7.88 16.51
C ALA A 164 -2.79 6.71 17.26
N ALA A 165 -2.87 5.51 16.66
CA ALA A 165 -3.52 4.35 17.26
C ALA A 165 -2.88 3.94 18.60
N ALA A 166 -1.59 4.21 18.79
CA ALA A 166 -0.89 3.92 20.06
C ALA A 166 -1.53 4.64 21.27
N ASN A 167 -2.11 5.82 21.05
CA ASN A 167 -2.65 6.68 22.11
C ASN A 167 -4.18 6.69 22.18
N LEU A 168 -4.85 5.94 21.31
CA LEU A 168 -6.32 5.88 21.25
C LEU A 168 -6.86 4.65 21.99
N PRO A 169 -8.08 4.73 22.57
CA PRO A 169 -8.76 3.57 23.13
C PRO A 169 -8.97 2.49 22.06
N THR A 170 -8.77 1.22 22.42
CA THR A 170 -8.87 0.09 21.47
C THR A 170 -10.20 0.04 20.72
N ARG A 171 -11.32 0.43 21.35
CA ARG A 171 -12.63 0.56 20.68
C ARG A 171 -12.61 1.50 19.47
N ILE A 172 -11.98 2.67 19.63
CA ILE A 172 -11.90 3.67 18.55
C ILE A 172 -10.99 3.15 17.44
N VAL A 173 -9.86 2.55 17.80
CA VAL A 173 -8.94 1.94 16.82
C VAL A 173 -9.62 0.81 16.07
N ALA A 174 -10.37 -0.07 16.73
CA ALA A 174 -11.09 -1.17 16.11
C ALA A 174 -12.12 -0.68 15.10
N GLN A 175 -12.93 0.33 15.45
CA GLN A 175 -13.92 0.91 14.52
C GLN A 175 -13.25 1.52 13.28
N GLN A 176 -12.17 2.27 13.46
CA GLN A 176 -11.41 2.84 12.34
C GLN A 176 -10.76 1.74 11.47
N TRP A 177 -10.23 0.70 12.11
CA TRP A 177 -9.57 -0.42 11.44
C TRP A 177 -10.57 -1.25 10.62
N MET A 178 -11.78 -1.48 11.15
CA MET A 178 -12.86 -2.19 10.43
C MET A 178 -13.33 -1.44 9.18
N GLY A 179 -13.40 -0.11 9.24
CA GLY A 179 -13.85 0.72 8.11
C GLY A 179 -12.75 1.06 7.10
N TRP A 180 -11.51 0.65 7.36
CA TRP A 180 -10.38 0.99 6.51
C TRP A 180 -10.18 -0.04 5.39
N THR A 181 -9.77 0.44 4.22
CA THR A 181 -9.37 -0.39 3.10
C THR A 181 -8.13 0.18 2.44
N LEU A 182 -7.33 -0.69 1.82
CA LEU A 182 -6.16 -0.29 1.05
C LEU A 182 -6.62 0.51 -0.18
N PRO A 183 -6.09 1.72 -0.42
CA PRO A 183 -6.44 2.50 -1.60
C PRO A 183 -6.18 1.71 -2.89
N GLY A 184 -7.18 1.65 -3.79
CA GLY A 184 -7.10 0.86 -5.02
C GLY A 184 -5.95 1.24 -5.97
N VAL A 185 -5.44 2.47 -5.85
CA VAL A 185 -4.24 2.90 -6.60
C VAL A 185 -2.97 2.14 -6.20
N CYS A 186 -2.89 1.64 -4.96
CA CYS A 186 -1.69 0.97 -4.44
C CYS A 186 -1.32 -0.31 -5.24
N PRO A 187 -2.18 -1.35 -5.32
CA PRO A 187 -1.87 -2.55 -6.09
C PRO A 187 -1.66 -2.25 -7.58
N THR A 188 -2.51 -1.40 -8.18
CA THR A 188 -2.40 -1.02 -9.59
C THR A 188 -1.06 -0.38 -9.94
N ARG A 189 -0.58 0.56 -9.11
CA ARG A 189 0.72 1.21 -9.35
C ARG A 189 1.90 0.31 -9.03
N ALA A 190 1.75 -0.62 -8.09
CA ALA A 190 2.78 -1.62 -7.82
C ALA A 190 3.00 -2.58 -8.99
N GLU A 191 1.92 -3.10 -9.60
CA GLU A 191 2.01 -3.95 -10.79
C GLU A 191 2.65 -3.21 -11.98
N ALA A 192 2.23 -1.97 -12.20
CA ALA A 192 2.79 -1.13 -13.24
C ALA A 192 4.28 -0.81 -13.01
N LEU A 193 4.66 -0.52 -11.76
CA LEU A 193 6.05 -0.29 -11.35
C LEU A 193 6.90 -1.53 -11.57
N GLU A 194 6.47 -2.69 -11.07
CA GLU A 194 7.19 -3.95 -11.22
C GLU A 194 7.42 -4.27 -12.70
N THR A 195 6.38 -4.14 -13.53
CA THR A 195 6.46 -4.42 -14.97
C THR A 195 7.48 -3.53 -15.66
N ARG A 196 7.40 -2.22 -15.48
CA ARG A 196 8.35 -1.27 -16.10
C ARG A 196 9.75 -1.45 -15.56
N ALA A 197 9.90 -1.67 -14.26
CA ALA A 197 11.20 -1.87 -13.64
C ALA A 197 11.88 -3.14 -14.16
N LYS A 198 11.15 -4.24 -14.35
CA LYS A 198 11.70 -5.45 -14.99
C LYS A 198 12.17 -5.18 -16.40
N LEU A 199 11.39 -4.46 -17.22
CA LEU A 199 11.80 -4.08 -18.58
C LEU A 199 13.08 -3.24 -18.59
N MET A 200 13.20 -2.29 -17.66
CA MET A 200 14.41 -1.47 -17.52
C MET A 200 15.59 -2.24 -16.94
N GLY A 201 15.36 -3.19 -16.04
CA GLY A 201 16.42 -4.05 -15.48
C GLY A 201 17.02 -5.00 -16.52
N LEU A 202 16.25 -5.39 -17.54
CA LEU A 202 16.76 -6.19 -18.66
C LEU A 202 17.71 -5.39 -19.56
N THR A 203 17.51 -4.08 -19.69
CA THR A 203 18.36 -3.20 -20.49
C THR A 203 19.55 -2.66 -19.71
N PHE A 204 19.39 -2.42 -18.40
CA PHE A 204 20.38 -1.83 -17.53
C PHE A 204 20.72 -2.79 -16.36
N LYS A 205 21.70 -3.68 -16.57
CA LYS A 205 22.25 -4.58 -15.53
C LYS A 205 23.16 -3.84 -14.53
N VAL A 206 22.72 -2.68 -14.04
CA VAL A 206 23.58 -1.74 -13.31
C VAL A 206 23.75 -2.12 -11.84
N ASN A 207 22.74 -2.77 -11.24
CA ASN A 207 22.76 -3.21 -9.84
C ASN A 207 22.43 -4.71 -9.69
N GLU A 208 22.90 -5.54 -10.62
CA GLU A 208 22.79 -6.98 -10.43
C GLU A 208 23.73 -7.38 -9.29
N PRO A 209 23.24 -7.99 -8.19
CA PRO A 209 24.14 -8.50 -7.17
C PRO A 209 25.11 -9.47 -7.86
N PRO A 210 26.43 -9.44 -7.53
CA PRO A 210 27.35 -10.42 -8.07
C PRO A 210 26.73 -11.81 -7.86
N PRO A 211 26.72 -12.69 -8.88
CA PRO A 211 26.20 -14.03 -8.69
C PRO A 211 26.91 -14.59 -7.47
N GLU A 212 26.12 -14.99 -6.46
CA GLU A 212 26.63 -15.63 -5.26
C GLU A 212 27.53 -16.76 -5.75
N ALA A 213 28.83 -16.56 -5.56
CA ALA A 213 29.83 -17.46 -6.09
C ALA A 213 29.49 -18.84 -5.55
N ALA A 214 29.10 -19.75 -6.46
CA ALA A 214 29.13 -21.16 -6.17
C ALA A 214 30.46 -21.42 -5.46
N ALA A 215 30.39 -21.94 -4.24
CA ALA A 215 31.55 -22.29 -3.44
C ALA A 215 32.42 -23.26 -4.27
N ALA A 216 33.37 -22.71 -5.00
CA ALA A 216 34.37 -23.43 -5.76
C ALA A 216 35.68 -23.28 -5.00
N GLU A 217 35.97 -24.34 -4.25
CA GLU A 217 37.25 -24.77 -3.67
C GLU A 217 38.29 -23.68 -3.38
N ALA A 218 38.44 -23.39 -2.09
CA ALA A 218 39.68 -22.85 -1.55
C ALA A 218 40.86 -23.80 -1.89
N PRO A 219 41.99 -23.29 -2.41
CA PRO A 219 43.20 -24.08 -2.54
C PRO A 219 43.77 -24.44 -1.16
N PRO A 220 44.47 -25.58 -1.02
CA PRO A 220 44.90 -26.12 0.27
C PRO A 220 45.88 -25.18 0.99
N PRO A 221 45.90 -25.20 2.34
CA PRO A 221 46.68 -24.26 3.13
C PRO A 221 48.19 -24.51 2.93
N ALA A 222 48.89 -23.46 2.51
CA ALA A 222 50.34 -23.40 2.57
C ALA A 222 50.80 -23.37 4.04
N ALA A 223 51.93 -24.03 4.27
CA ALA A 223 52.51 -24.34 5.56
C ALA A 223 52.78 -23.12 6.45
N ALA A 224 52.69 -23.40 7.75
CA ALA A 224 53.06 -22.61 8.91
C ALA A 224 54.23 -21.63 8.70
N ALA A 225 53.97 -20.36 9.01
CA ALA A 225 54.97 -19.41 9.49
C ALA A 225 54.61 -19.05 10.94
N GLU A 226 55.62 -19.17 11.80
CA GLU A 226 55.55 -19.04 13.25
C GLU A 226 55.07 -17.65 13.72
N PRO A 227 54.32 -17.55 14.83
CA PRO A 227 53.94 -16.27 15.42
C PRO A 227 55.15 -15.63 16.12
N THR A 228 55.61 -14.50 15.57
CA THR A 228 56.52 -13.60 16.30
C THR A 228 55.75 -12.92 17.43
N ALA A 229 56.23 -13.10 18.65
CA ALA A 229 55.66 -12.57 19.88
C ALA A 229 55.65 -11.02 19.90
N PRO A 230 54.63 -10.39 20.51
CA PRO A 230 54.57 -8.94 20.73
C PRO A 230 55.50 -8.49 21.87
N PRO A 231 56.12 -7.29 21.80
CA PRO A 231 56.87 -6.75 22.93
C PRO A 231 55.94 -6.32 24.10
N PRO A 232 56.44 -6.37 25.35
CA PRO A 232 55.61 -6.24 26.56
C PRO A 232 55.13 -4.79 26.77
N GLN A 233 53.84 -4.61 27.05
CA GLN A 233 53.33 -3.38 27.65
C GLN A 233 53.33 -3.49 29.17
N GLU A 234 53.99 -2.51 29.77
CA GLU A 234 54.20 -2.29 31.20
C GLU A 234 52.88 -1.97 31.91
N VAL A 235 52.67 -2.65 33.04
CA VAL A 235 51.46 -2.57 33.86
C VAL A 235 51.64 -1.44 34.87
N ALA A 236 50.77 -0.43 34.84
CA ALA A 236 50.60 0.50 35.95
C ALA A 236 49.16 0.36 36.51
N PRO A 237 48.99 -0.01 37.79
CA PRO A 237 47.70 -0.22 38.41
C PRO A 237 47.25 1.04 39.16
N THR A 238 46.01 1.49 38.96
CA THR A 238 45.28 2.20 40.03
C THR A 238 43.77 2.13 39.80
N ALA A 239 43.10 1.32 40.61
CA ALA A 239 41.76 1.60 41.12
C ALA A 239 41.96 2.13 42.56
N PRO A 240 41.08 2.98 43.12
CA PRO A 240 39.69 2.57 43.34
C PRO A 240 38.62 3.69 43.19
N ALA A 241 37.36 3.26 43.02
CA ALA A 241 36.15 4.03 43.35
C ALA A 241 36.01 4.14 44.91
N PRO A 242 34.97 4.76 45.53
CA PRO A 242 33.74 5.38 44.99
C PRO A 242 33.33 6.71 45.68
N THR A 243 32.30 7.39 45.16
CA THR A 243 31.34 8.11 46.04
C THR A 243 29.98 8.26 45.36
N ALA A 244 28.95 7.86 46.10
CA ALA A 244 27.55 8.14 45.83
C ALA A 244 27.24 9.62 46.06
N THR A 245 26.29 10.18 45.31
CA THR A 245 25.48 11.31 45.77
C THR A 245 24.07 11.15 45.23
N ASP A 246 23.17 10.99 46.20
CA ASP A 246 21.72 11.14 46.17
C ASP A 246 21.37 12.61 45.93
N GLU A 247 20.48 12.98 45.00
CA GLU A 247 19.63 14.18 45.18
C GLU A 247 18.38 14.20 44.26
N ALA A 248 17.25 13.87 44.89
CA ALA A 248 15.93 14.51 44.88
C ALA A 248 15.22 14.99 43.58
N ALA A 249 13.98 14.50 43.47
CA ALA A 249 12.88 14.99 42.63
C ALA A 249 12.28 16.33 43.10
N PRO A 250 11.70 17.16 42.20
CA PRO A 250 10.81 18.25 42.59
C PRO A 250 9.33 17.82 42.61
N LYS A 251 8.65 18.13 43.72
CA LYS A 251 7.18 18.08 43.89
C LYS A 251 6.48 19.25 43.15
N PRO A 252 5.17 19.10 42.83
CA PRO A 252 4.37 20.13 42.16
C PRO A 252 3.97 21.26 43.13
N GLN A 253 3.92 22.49 42.63
CA GLN A 253 3.37 23.63 43.35
C GLN A 253 1.86 23.75 43.12
N SER A 254 1.18 24.21 44.18
CA SER A 254 -0.25 24.39 44.37
C SER A 254 -0.92 25.37 43.41
#